data_AF-A0A4Q3C998-F1
#
_entry.id   AF-A0A4Q3C998-F1
#
_cell.length_a   1.000
_cell.length_b   1.000
_cell.length_c   1.000
_cell.angle_alpha   90.00
_cell.angle_beta   90.00
_cell.angle_gamma   90.00
#
_symmetry.space_group_name_H-M   'P 1'
#
loop_
_entity.id
_entity.type
_entity.pdbx_description
1 polymer ?
#
loop_
_entity_poly.entity_id
_entity_poly.type
_entity_poly.pdbx_seq_one_letter_code
_entity_poly.pdbx_strand_id
1 'polypeptide(L)'
;GKLTAGEFKVPTVKGDWGGAFYRPVENYPAETDKRVQLNAGDPDNKWQIKVEGNYKLTLNLRDMTMDIVNTDPPVAPFDKLWLLGDASPGGWSLDNASPMTVNPSDAFIFTWEGKLVAGDFKIATEKSFDGAFYRPTTNAPALSETAIQLNAGEPDHKWNITTATAGNYKITLNLRNSTISIVNTDKPQYTKLWIIGDASPGGWSLDNAVELVVSPTDPFTFTYTGALTAGEFKIATEKNFGGKFYRPTTNHPELTDPLVQLSAGDPDHKWQITSAGNYKLTLNTKNLTMTIVRQ
;
A
#
# COMPACT_ATOMS: atom_id res chain seq x y z
N GLY A 1 3.69 14.36 -13.11
CA GLY A 1 3.74 12.88 -13.03
C GLY A 1 5.08 12.39 -13.52
N LYS A 2 5.39 11.10 -13.31
CA LYS A 2 6.66 10.51 -13.76
C LYS A 2 6.71 10.41 -15.29
N LEU A 3 7.77 10.92 -15.90
CA LEU A 3 8.12 10.74 -17.31
C LEU A 3 9.46 10.03 -17.40
N THR A 4 9.60 9.09 -18.32
CA THR A 4 10.89 8.50 -18.69
C THR A 4 11.65 9.43 -19.62
N ALA A 5 12.97 9.25 -19.72
CA ALA A 5 13.74 9.90 -20.77
C ALA A 5 13.19 9.50 -22.15
N GLY A 6 13.04 10.46 -23.05
CA GLY A 6 12.40 10.25 -24.35
C GLY A 6 11.79 11.51 -24.93
N GLU A 7 10.97 11.34 -25.97
CA GLU A 7 10.38 12.43 -26.74
C GLU A 7 8.87 12.43 -26.63
N PHE A 8 8.25 13.61 -26.72
CA PHE A 8 6.79 13.69 -26.73
C PHE A 8 6.25 14.85 -27.56
N LYS A 9 4.99 14.70 -27.94
CA LYS A 9 4.09 15.68 -28.56
C LYS A 9 2.67 15.42 -28.07
N VAL A 10 1.79 16.43 -28.09
CA VAL A 10 0.45 16.31 -27.50
C VAL A 10 -0.59 16.16 -28.61
N PRO A 11 -1.26 15.00 -28.77
CA PRO A 11 -2.27 14.81 -29.81
C PRO A 11 -3.53 15.64 -29.52
N THR A 12 -4.21 16.09 -30.57
CA THR A 12 -5.55 16.68 -30.46
C THR A 12 -6.65 15.62 -30.32
N VAL A 13 -6.42 14.41 -30.85
CA VAL A 13 -7.37 13.29 -30.82
C VAL A 13 -6.64 12.03 -30.36
N LYS A 14 -7.20 11.33 -29.37
CA LYS A 14 -6.64 10.10 -28.83
C LYS A 14 -6.60 9.00 -29.90
N GLY A 15 -5.41 8.49 -30.20
CA GLY A 15 -5.21 7.37 -31.12
C GLY A 15 -5.10 7.74 -32.61
N ASP A 16 -5.26 9.02 -32.96
CA ASP A 16 -5.09 9.49 -34.34
C ASP A 16 -3.68 10.06 -34.56
N TRP A 17 -2.91 9.38 -35.40
CA TRP A 17 -1.56 9.80 -35.77
C TRP A 17 -1.49 10.65 -37.04
N GLY A 18 -2.56 10.70 -37.83
CA GLY A 18 -2.68 11.57 -39.00
C GLY A 18 -3.15 12.98 -38.65
N GLY A 19 -3.79 13.13 -37.47
CA GLY A 19 -4.27 14.41 -36.96
C GLY A 19 -3.18 15.40 -36.54
N ALA A 20 -3.61 16.62 -36.23
CA ALA A 20 -2.71 17.66 -35.72
C ALA A 20 -2.30 17.42 -34.26
N PHE A 21 -1.11 17.87 -33.91
CA PHE A 21 -0.56 17.80 -32.55
C PHE A 21 -0.09 19.19 -32.11
N TYR A 22 -0.18 19.48 -30.83
CA TYR A 22 0.58 20.56 -30.23
C TYR A 22 2.04 20.13 -30.10
N ARG A 23 2.94 20.92 -30.68
CA ARG A 23 4.37 20.63 -30.85
C ARG A 23 5.20 21.89 -30.63
N PRO A 24 6.50 21.77 -30.32
CA PRO A 24 7.39 22.93 -30.36
C PRO A 24 7.63 23.41 -31.79
N VAL A 25 8.01 24.68 -31.93
CA VAL A 25 8.32 25.30 -33.24
C VAL A 25 9.59 24.71 -33.86
N GLU A 26 10.52 24.22 -33.03
CA GLU A 26 11.77 23.56 -33.42
C GLU A 26 11.90 22.21 -32.70
N ASN A 27 12.65 21.26 -33.26
CA ASN A 27 12.85 19.97 -32.62
C ASN A 27 13.82 20.10 -31.43
N TYR A 28 13.44 19.57 -30.26
CA TYR A 28 14.18 19.70 -29.01
C TYR A 28 14.56 21.15 -28.67
N PRO A 29 13.55 22.04 -28.53
CA PRO A 29 13.82 23.44 -28.26
C PRO A 29 14.60 23.61 -26.94
N ALA A 30 15.32 24.72 -26.83
CA ALA A 30 15.88 25.13 -25.54
C ALA A 30 14.74 25.32 -24.52
N GLU A 31 15.01 25.07 -23.23
CA GLU A 31 14.00 25.17 -22.16
C GLU A 31 13.37 26.56 -22.05
N THR A 32 14.06 27.60 -22.52
CA THR A 32 13.56 28.98 -22.58
C THR A 32 12.56 29.21 -23.71
N ASP A 33 12.53 28.36 -24.74
CA ASP A 33 11.60 28.48 -25.85
C ASP A 33 10.33 27.69 -25.56
N LYS A 34 9.29 28.44 -25.20
CA LYS A 34 7.98 27.89 -24.82
C LYS A 34 7.01 27.82 -25.99
N ARG A 35 7.38 28.27 -27.19
CA ARG A 35 6.43 28.44 -28.31
C ARG A 35 5.86 27.10 -28.76
N VAL A 36 4.55 27.06 -28.93
CA VAL A 36 3.80 25.91 -29.43
C VAL A 36 3.22 26.24 -30.80
N GLN A 37 3.22 25.24 -31.68
CA GLN A 37 2.47 25.23 -32.93
C GLN A 37 1.51 24.04 -32.96
N LEU A 38 0.49 24.14 -33.81
CA LEU A 38 -0.46 23.07 -34.09
C LEU A 38 -0.32 22.66 -35.56
N ASN A 39 0.23 21.48 -35.82
CA ASN A 39 0.42 20.97 -37.18
C ASN A 39 0.29 19.44 -37.25
N ALA A 40 0.00 18.96 -38.46
CA ALA A 40 0.02 17.55 -38.84
C ALA A 40 1.18 17.31 -39.83
N GLY A 41 1.68 16.08 -39.90
CA GLY A 41 2.80 15.73 -40.79
C GLY A 41 4.12 16.39 -40.40
N ASP A 42 4.89 16.82 -41.40
CA ASP A 42 6.23 17.42 -41.22
C ASP A 42 6.19 18.95 -41.12
N PRO A 43 7.12 19.57 -40.34
CA PRO A 43 8.14 18.90 -39.54
C PRO A 43 7.57 18.25 -38.26
N ASP A 44 8.05 17.04 -37.94
CA ASP A 44 7.64 16.29 -36.74
C ASP A 44 8.44 16.65 -35.49
N ASN A 45 8.42 17.92 -35.12
CA ASN A 45 9.13 18.47 -33.97
C ASN A 45 8.55 17.94 -32.64
N LYS A 46 9.43 17.64 -31.69
CA LYS A 46 9.10 17.04 -30.38
C LYS A 46 9.84 17.75 -29.26
N TRP A 47 9.25 17.74 -28.08
CA TRP A 47 9.99 18.02 -26.85
C TRP A 47 10.77 16.78 -26.43
N GLN A 48 11.84 16.98 -25.65
CA GLN A 48 12.65 15.90 -25.10
C GLN A 48 12.71 16.00 -23.58
N ILE A 49 12.42 14.89 -22.90
CA ILE A 49 12.77 14.66 -21.51
C ILE A 49 14.15 14.02 -21.50
N LYS A 50 15.17 14.76 -21.07
CA LYS A 50 16.56 14.27 -21.07
C LYS A 50 16.83 13.30 -19.93
N VAL A 51 16.21 13.54 -18.78
CA VAL A 51 16.39 12.76 -17.55
C VAL A 51 15.02 12.32 -17.07
N GLU A 52 14.87 11.01 -16.81
CA GLU A 52 13.68 10.47 -16.16
C GLU A 52 13.43 11.21 -14.85
N GLY A 53 12.18 11.56 -14.59
CA GLY A 53 11.82 12.30 -13.39
C GLY A 53 10.34 12.63 -13.30
N ASN A 54 9.94 13.33 -12.23
CA ASN A 54 8.61 13.91 -12.14
C ASN A 54 8.57 15.25 -12.85
N TYR A 55 7.59 15.44 -13.73
CA TYR A 55 7.41 16.70 -14.45
C TYR A 55 5.97 17.22 -14.32
N LYS A 56 5.83 18.55 -14.30
CA LYS A 56 4.58 19.26 -14.56
C LYS A 56 4.65 19.85 -15.97
N LEU A 57 3.75 19.40 -16.84
CA LEU A 57 3.57 19.94 -18.19
C LEU A 57 2.36 20.87 -18.18
N THR A 58 2.52 22.11 -18.64
CA THR A 58 1.41 23.09 -18.74
C THR A 58 1.34 23.60 -20.17
N LEU A 59 0.36 23.10 -20.92
CA LEU A 59 0.03 23.59 -22.26
C LEU A 59 -1.03 24.69 -22.15
N ASN A 60 -0.64 25.93 -22.41
CA ASN A 60 -1.54 27.08 -22.46
C ASN A 60 -1.99 27.30 -23.91
N LEU A 61 -3.24 26.98 -24.20
CA LEU A 61 -3.83 27.09 -25.53
C LEU A 61 -4.19 28.52 -25.95
N ARG A 62 -4.29 29.45 -24.99
CA ARG A 62 -4.57 30.87 -25.28
C ARG A 62 -3.33 31.56 -25.82
N ASP A 63 -2.20 31.31 -25.16
CA ASP A 63 -0.92 31.96 -25.48
C ASP A 63 -0.02 31.06 -26.35
N MET A 64 -0.50 29.85 -26.68
CA MET A 64 0.24 28.83 -27.43
C MET A 64 1.64 28.61 -26.85
N THR A 65 1.69 28.30 -25.55
CA THR A 65 2.93 28.03 -24.82
C THR A 65 2.92 26.69 -24.09
N MET A 66 4.10 26.07 -23.95
CA MET A 66 4.33 24.85 -23.17
C MET A 66 5.39 25.11 -22.10
N ASP A 67 5.02 24.91 -20.84
CA ASP A 67 5.93 24.87 -19.70
C ASP A 67 6.20 23.43 -19.30
N ILE A 68 7.49 23.06 -19.21
CA ILE A 68 7.97 21.72 -18.82
C ILE A 68 8.86 21.91 -17.59
N VAL A 69 8.33 21.61 -16.42
CA VAL A 69 9.04 21.83 -15.16
C VAL A 69 9.37 20.49 -14.52
N ASN A 70 10.65 20.22 -14.28
CA ASN A 70 11.08 19.11 -13.44
C ASN A 70 10.69 19.42 -11.98
N THR A 71 9.99 18.51 -11.34
CA THR A 71 9.46 18.63 -9.98
C THR A 71 10.09 17.60 -9.03
N ASP A 72 11.29 17.13 -9.33
CA ASP A 72 12.06 16.27 -8.43
C ASP A 72 12.88 17.10 -7.41
N PRO A 73 13.01 16.62 -6.16
CA PRO A 73 12.31 15.47 -5.61
C PRO A 73 10.80 15.74 -5.50
N PRO A 74 9.93 14.73 -5.70
CA PRO A 74 8.50 14.94 -5.66
C PRO A 74 8.09 15.46 -4.28
N VAL A 75 7.29 16.52 -4.27
CA VAL A 75 6.76 17.15 -3.05
C VAL A 75 5.36 16.60 -2.79
N ALA A 76 5.09 16.19 -1.56
CA ALA A 76 3.76 15.72 -1.18
C ALA A 76 2.76 16.88 -1.32
N PRO A 77 1.56 16.64 -1.90
CA PRO A 77 0.58 17.70 -2.12
C PRO A 77 -0.03 18.25 -0.83
N PHE A 78 0.10 17.50 0.28
CA PHE A 78 -0.40 17.85 1.59
C PHE A 78 0.65 17.54 2.64
N ASP A 79 0.77 18.40 3.66
CA ASP A 79 1.61 18.20 4.85
C ASP A 79 0.79 17.76 6.07
N LYS A 80 -0.55 17.91 6.00
CA LYS A 80 -1.50 17.57 7.06
C LYS A 80 -2.76 16.97 6.44
N LEU A 81 -3.29 15.95 7.11
CA LEU A 81 -4.56 15.31 6.77
C LEU A 81 -5.32 14.99 8.07
N TRP A 82 -6.65 14.89 7.99
CA TRP A 82 -7.49 14.59 9.16
C TRP A 82 -8.53 13.52 8.85
N LEU A 83 -8.63 12.53 9.73
CA LEU A 83 -9.71 11.56 9.74
C LEU A 83 -10.96 12.15 10.40
N LEU A 84 -12.12 11.98 9.76
CA LEU A 84 -13.41 12.43 10.28
C LEU A 84 -14.56 11.53 9.82
N GLY A 85 -15.68 11.63 10.52
CA GLY A 85 -16.93 10.92 10.26
C GLY A 85 -17.47 10.21 11.50
N ASP A 86 -18.70 9.71 11.44
CA ASP A 86 -19.41 9.07 12.57
C ASP A 86 -18.62 7.91 13.22
N ALA A 87 -17.79 7.21 12.45
CA ALA A 87 -16.94 6.15 12.99
C ALA A 87 -15.76 6.68 13.83
N SER A 88 -15.34 7.93 13.60
CA SER A 88 -14.16 8.55 14.22
C SER A 88 -14.51 9.29 15.52
N PRO A 89 -13.55 9.49 16.45
CA PRO A 89 -13.81 10.17 17.72
C PRO A 89 -14.42 11.59 17.60
N GLY A 90 -14.10 12.31 16.52
CA GLY A 90 -14.55 13.68 16.27
C GLY A 90 -15.86 13.82 15.50
N GLY A 91 -16.46 12.73 15.03
CA GLY A 91 -17.63 12.77 14.17
C GLY A 91 -17.38 13.56 12.87
N TRP A 92 -18.43 14.16 12.31
CA TRP A 92 -18.37 15.09 11.18
C TRP A 92 -18.01 16.53 11.58
N SER A 93 -17.24 16.73 12.66
CA SER A 93 -16.74 18.06 13.03
C SER A 93 -15.33 18.25 12.48
N LEU A 94 -15.13 19.24 11.61
CA LEU A 94 -13.79 19.58 11.13
C LEU A 94 -12.90 20.07 12.27
N ASP A 95 -13.42 20.83 13.22
CA ASP A 95 -12.64 21.28 14.39
C ASP A 95 -12.14 20.11 15.25
N ASN A 96 -12.97 19.08 15.41
CA ASN A 96 -12.63 17.89 16.20
C ASN A 96 -12.05 16.73 15.36
N ALA A 97 -11.83 16.92 14.05
CA ALA A 97 -11.30 15.86 13.20
C ALA A 97 -9.89 15.43 13.63
N SER A 98 -9.68 14.11 13.68
CA SER A 98 -8.47 13.50 14.22
C SER A 98 -7.29 13.68 13.25
N PRO A 99 -6.18 14.31 13.64
CA PRO A 99 -5.03 14.48 12.77
C PRO A 99 -4.39 13.13 12.44
N MET A 100 -3.96 12.97 11.19
CA MET A 100 -3.09 11.86 10.79
C MET A 100 -1.62 12.26 11.02
N THR A 101 -0.79 11.28 11.34
CA THR A 101 0.66 11.44 11.52
C THR A 101 1.37 11.25 10.19
N VAL A 102 2.15 12.22 9.75
CA VAL A 102 3.03 12.08 8.58
C VAL A 102 4.26 11.24 8.95
N ASN A 103 4.69 10.34 8.07
CA ASN A 103 5.93 9.59 8.26
C ASN A 103 7.14 10.54 8.11
N PRO A 104 8.03 10.64 9.11
CA PRO A 104 9.17 11.58 9.08
C PRO A 104 10.20 11.24 7.99
N SER A 105 10.23 10.01 7.51
CA SER A 105 11.15 9.55 6.46
C SER A 105 10.50 9.53 5.06
N ASP A 106 9.17 9.70 4.96
CA ASP A 106 8.45 9.76 3.68
C ASP A 106 7.18 10.61 3.81
N ALA A 107 7.24 11.86 3.34
CA ALA A 107 6.14 12.82 3.42
C ALA A 107 4.86 12.41 2.64
N PHE A 108 4.92 11.34 1.82
CA PHE A 108 3.75 10.81 1.11
C PHE A 108 2.95 9.79 1.93
N ILE A 109 3.43 9.40 3.12
CA ILE A 109 2.79 8.39 3.95
C ILE A 109 2.19 9.04 5.19
N PHE A 110 0.88 8.85 5.36
CA PHE A 110 0.13 9.30 6.54
C PHE A 110 -0.43 8.09 7.27
N THR A 111 -0.33 8.09 8.60
CA THR A 111 -0.90 7.03 9.45
C THR A 111 -1.87 7.61 10.47
N TRP A 112 -2.89 6.82 10.81
CA TRP A 112 -3.74 7.08 11.96
C TRP A 112 -3.97 5.77 12.70
N GLU A 113 -3.86 5.81 14.02
CA GLU A 113 -4.14 4.68 14.90
C GLU A 113 -5.14 5.10 15.97
N GLY A 114 -6.17 4.28 16.17
CA GLY A 114 -7.20 4.59 17.16
C GLY A 114 -8.44 3.72 17.04
N LYS A 115 -9.39 3.96 17.93
CA LYS A 115 -10.66 3.24 17.96
C LYS A 115 -11.65 3.84 16.96
N LEU A 116 -12.23 3.00 16.12
CA LEU A 116 -13.39 3.32 15.30
C LEU A 116 -14.64 2.61 15.82
N VAL A 117 -15.75 3.34 15.85
CA VAL A 117 -17.09 2.82 16.14
C VAL A 117 -17.87 2.60 14.84
N ALA A 118 -19.09 2.07 14.95
CA ALA A 118 -19.95 1.91 13.78
C ALA A 118 -20.30 3.28 13.18
N GLY A 119 -20.16 3.43 11.86
CA GLY A 119 -20.39 4.69 11.16
C GLY A 119 -19.52 4.84 9.93
N ASP A 120 -19.63 6.00 9.28
CA ASP A 120 -18.85 6.32 8.09
C ASP A 120 -17.62 7.17 8.44
N PHE A 121 -16.60 7.15 7.57
CA PHE A 121 -15.48 8.09 7.64
C PHE A 121 -14.89 8.44 6.27
N LYS A 122 -14.13 9.54 6.25
CA LYS A 122 -13.29 10.03 5.14
C LYS A 122 -12.01 10.66 5.70
N ILE A 123 -11.14 11.10 4.81
CA ILE A 123 -9.93 11.85 5.17
C ILE A 123 -9.97 13.21 4.48
N ALA A 124 -10.04 14.28 5.27
CA ALA A 124 -10.03 15.66 4.79
C ALA A 124 -8.61 16.11 4.46
N THR A 125 -8.48 16.91 3.39
CA THR A 125 -7.22 17.57 3.03
C THR A 125 -7.05 18.96 3.64
N GLU A 126 -8.15 19.52 4.16
CA GLU A 126 -8.20 20.83 4.80
C GLU A 126 -9.37 20.90 5.78
N LYS A 127 -9.42 21.94 6.62
CA LYS A 127 -10.52 22.18 7.57
C LYS A 127 -11.69 22.89 6.88
N SER A 128 -12.14 22.38 5.73
CA SER A 128 -13.29 22.90 4.97
C SER A 128 -14.06 21.75 4.31
N PHE A 129 -15.39 21.86 4.27
CA PHE A 129 -16.26 20.90 3.56
C PHE A 129 -16.33 21.14 2.05
N ASP A 130 -15.93 22.32 1.59
CA ASP A 130 -15.81 22.63 0.16
C ASP A 130 -14.52 22.05 -0.44
N GLY A 131 -13.58 21.66 0.42
CA GLY A 131 -12.32 21.04 0.05
C GLY A 131 -12.49 19.62 -0.49
N ALA A 132 -11.43 19.13 -1.13
CA ALA A 132 -11.39 17.74 -1.56
C ALA A 132 -11.13 16.81 -0.36
N PHE A 133 -11.55 15.55 -0.49
CA PHE A 133 -11.31 14.52 0.51
C PHE A 133 -10.74 13.29 -0.17
N TYR A 134 -9.84 12.59 0.51
CA TYR A 134 -9.50 11.23 0.14
C TYR A 134 -10.65 10.30 0.52
N ARG A 135 -11.11 9.53 -0.48
CA ARG A 135 -12.32 8.70 -0.44
C ARG A 135 -12.08 7.38 -1.17
N PRO A 136 -12.88 6.33 -0.90
CA PRO A 136 -12.87 5.15 -1.73
C PRO A 136 -13.49 5.44 -3.12
N THR A 137 -13.14 4.62 -4.12
CA THR A 137 -13.64 4.75 -5.49
C THR A 137 -15.09 4.31 -5.64
N THR A 138 -15.59 3.45 -4.75
CA THR A 138 -17.00 3.06 -4.58
C THR A 138 -17.46 3.39 -3.16
N ASN A 139 -18.77 3.49 -2.91
CA ASN A 139 -19.26 3.74 -1.55
C ASN A 139 -19.26 2.46 -0.72
N ALA A 140 -18.78 2.54 0.53
CA ALA A 140 -18.69 1.42 1.48
C ALA A 140 -18.05 0.15 0.87
N PRO A 141 -16.84 0.24 0.27
CA PRO A 141 -16.14 -0.93 -0.24
C PRO A 141 -15.75 -1.86 0.91
N ALA A 142 -15.29 -3.07 0.57
CA ALA A 142 -14.59 -3.88 1.56
C ALA A 142 -13.37 -3.11 2.08
N LEU A 143 -13.10 -3.15 3.40
CA LEU A 143 -11.96 -2.42 4.00
C LEU A 143 -10.58 -2.90 3.47
N SER A 144 -10.54 -4.05 2.79
CA SER A 144 -9.37 -4.57 2.10
C SER A 144 -9.11 -3.91 0.74
N GLU A 145 -10.09 -3.20 0.16
CA GLU A 145 -9.90 -2.46 -1.08
C GLU A 145 -9.01 -1.24 -0.84
N THR A 146 -7.98 -1.08 -1.68
CA THR A 146 -6.93 -0.10 -1.44
C THR A 146 -7.06 1.15 -2.31
N ALA A 147 -7.87 1.11 -3.37
CA ALA A 147 -7.98 2.20 -4.33
C ALA A 147 -8.70 3.41 -3.72
N ILE A 148 -8.14 4.61 -3.92
CA ILE A 148 -8.73 5.87 -3.46
C ILE A 148 -8.87 6.85 -4.61
N GLN A 149 -9.72 7.84 -4.39
CA GLN A 149 -9.88 9.03 -5.20
C GLN A 149 -9.78 10.28 -4.33
N LEU A 150 -9.54 11.42 -4.96
CA LEU A 150 -9.54 12.74 -4.34
C LEU A 150 -10.55 13.63 -5.05
N ASN A 151 -11.66 13.94 -4.39
CA ASN A 151 -12.72 14.79 -4.95
C ASN A 151 -13.49 15.55 -3.87
N ALA A 152 -14.15 16.63 -4.28
CA ALA A 152 -15.12 17.38 -3.49
C ALA A 152 -16.54 17.10 -4.01
N GLY A 153 -17.57 17.35 -3.20
CA GLY A 153 -18.97 17.16 -3.59
C GLY A 153 -19.32 15.72 -3.96
N GLU A 154 -20.06 15.53 -5.06
CA GLU A 154 -20.50 14.22 -5.54
C GLU A 154 -19.49 13.56 -6.51
N PRO A 155 -19.34 12.22 -6.49
CA PRO A 155 -19.97 11.30 -5.57
C PRO A 155 -19.36 11.37 -4.16
N ASP A 156 -20.22 11.35 -3.14
CA ASP A 156 -19.82 11.48 -1.73
C ASP A 156 -19.50 10.12 -1.05
N HIS A 157 -18.64 9.31 -1.69
CA HIS A 157 -18.24 7.99 -1.20
C HIS A 157 -17.50 8.02 0.14
N LYS A 158 -17.78 7.04 1.00
CA LYS A 158 -17.22 6.89 2.35
C LYS A 158 -16.78 5.46 2.59
N TRP A 159 -15.85 5.26 3.52
CA TRP A 159 -15.66 3.96 4.14
C TRP A 159 -16.69 3.79 5.26
N ASN A 160 -17.14 2.57 5.49
CA ASN A 160 -18.09 2.24 6.55
C ASN A 160 -17.48 1.22 7.52
N ILE A 161 -17.57 1.52 8.82
CA ILE A 161 -17.32 0.57 9.89
C ILE A 161 -18.68 0.07 10.37
N THR A 162 -18.90 -1.25 10.30
CA THR A 162 -20.08 -1.88 10.88
C THR A 162 -19.90 -2.13 12.38
N THR A 163 -21.00 -2.36 13.10
CA THR A 163 -20.95 -2.79 14.52
C THR A 163 -20.08 -4.04 14.71
N ALA A 164 -20.15 -5.00 13.78
CA ALA A 164 -19.37 -6.23 13.83
C ALA A 164 -17.87 -6.00 13.61
N THR A 165 -17.49 -4.88 13.00
CA THR A 165 -16.12 -4.51 12.67
C THR A 165 -15.59 -3.36 13.53
N ALA A 166 -16.35 -2.81 14.49
CA ALA A 166 -15.84 -1.80 15.41
C ALA A 166 -14.63 -2.33 16.20
N GLY A 167 -13.68 -1.45 16.54
CA GLY A 167 -12.44 -1.83 17.22
C GLY A 167 -11.33 -0.82 17.00
N ASN A 168 -10.11 -1.17 17.39
CA ASN A 168 -8.91 -0.42 17.10
C ASN A 168 -8.44 -0.68 15.66
N TYR A 169 -8.00 0.38 15.01
CA TYR A 169 -7.57 0.38 13.62
C TYR A 169 -6.23 1.07 13.45
N LYS A 170 -5.48 0.59 12.46
CA LYS A 170 -4.39 1.32 11.82
C LYS A 170 -4.78 1.64 10.38
N ILE A 171 -4.85 2.92 10.06
CA ILE A 171 -5.08 3.44 8.71
C ILE A 171 -3.75 3.97 8.19
N THR A 172 -3.33 3.54 7.00
CA THR A 172 -2.15 4.07 6.30
C THR A 172 -2.55 4.54 4.92
N LEU A 173 -2.36 5.83 4.63
CA LEU A 173 -2.61 6.44 3.34
C LEU A 173 -1.27 6.70 2.64
N ASN A 174 -1.13 6.24 1.40
CA ASN A 174 0.04 6.49 0.56
C ASN A 174 -0.36 7.37 -0.64
N LEU A 175 0.08 8.63 -0.60
CA LEU A 175 -0.25 9.64 -1.62
C LEU A 175 0.49 9.41 -2.94
N ARG A 176 1.63 8.73 -2.93
CA ARG A 176 2.45 8.48 -4.13
C ARG A 176 1.79 7.45 -5.03
N ASN A 177 1.19 6.43 -4.41
CA ASN A 177 0.57 5.31 -5.11
C ASN A 177 -0.96 5.44 -5.16
N SER A 178 -1.53 6.48 -4.53
CA SER A 178 -2.97 6.64 -4.34
C SER A 178 -3.60 5.37 -3.77
N THR A 179 -3.09 4.92 -2.63
CA THR A 179 -3.62 3.74 -1.94
C THR A 179 -3.87 3.99 -0.45
N ILE A 180 -4.78 3.20 0.12
CA ILE A 180 -5.06 3.14 1.55
C ILE A 180 -4.97 1.70 2.06
N SER A 181 -4.58 1.54 3.33
CA SER A 181 -4.67 0.29 4.08
C SER A 181 -5.45 0.57 5.37
N ILE A 182 -6.51 -0.20 5.64
CA ILE A 182 -7.35 -0.08 6.82
C ILE A 182 -7.35 -1.42 7.55
N VAL A 183 -6.60 -1.52 8.64
CA VAL A 183 -6.40 -2.80 9.35
C VAL A 183 -7.00 -2.71 10.75
N ASN A 184 -7.94 -3.59 11.06
CA ASN A 184 -8.43 -3.77 12.42
C ASN A 184 -7.37 -4.51 13.25
N THR A 185 -6.82 -3.86 14.27
CA THR A 185 -5.73 -4.39 15.10
C THR A 185 -6.22 -5.20 16.30
N ASP A 186 -7.53 -5.25 16.54
CA ASP A 186 -8.15 -6.11 17.56
C ASP A 186 -8.48 -7.51 17.04
N LYS A 187 -8.46 -7.71 15.72
CA LYS A 187 -8.69 -9.01 15.08
C LYS A 187 -7.43 -9.51 14.38
N PRO A 188 -7.18 -10.82 14.37
CA PRO A 188 -6.08 -11.37 13.59
C PRO A 188 -6.37 -11.17 12.10
N GLN A 189 -5.33 -10.78 11.35
CA GLN A 189 -5.41 -10.63 9.89
C GLN A 189 -5.69 -11.98 9.20
N TYR A 190 -5.25 -13.07 9.82
CA TYR A 190 -5.40 -14.43 9.29
C TYR A 190 -6.10 -15.29 10.31
N THR A 191 -7.05 -16.11 9.86
CA THR A 191 -7.76 -17.08 10.71
C THR A 191 -7.22 -18.49 10.55
N LYS A 192 -6.37 -18.72 9.54
CA LYS A 192 -5.69 -19.98 9.24
C LYS A 192 -4.26 -19.71 8.82
N LEU A 193 -3.35 -20.56 9.24
CA LEU A 193 -1.94 -20.54 8.90
C LEU A 193 -1.45 -21.97 8.69
N TRP A 194 -0.41 -22.17 7.88
CA TRP A 194 0.13 -23.50 7.62
C TRP A 194 1.64 -23.55 7.78
N ILE A 195 2.17 -24.58 8.42
CA ILE A 195 3.61 -24.85 8.43
C ILE A 195 3.99 -25.55 7.12
N ILE A 196 5.08 -25.08 6.50
CA ILE A 196 5.70 -25.68 5.31
C ILE A 196 7.20 -25.71 5.45
N GLY A 197 7.85 -26.61 4.71
CA GLY A 197 9.29 -26.80 4.68
C GLY A 197 9.67 -28.26 4.85
N ASP A 198 10.90 -28.62 4.53
CA ASP A 198 11.46 -29.98 4.63
C ASP A 198 11.55 -30.50 6.08
N ALA A 199 11.49 -29.63 7.09
CA ALA A 199 11.27 -30.06 8.48
C ALA A 199 9.82 -30.47 8.77
N SER A 200 8.85 -30.01 7.98
CA SER A 200 7.42 -30.24 8.22
C SER A 200 6.89 -31.47 7.47
N PRO A 201 5.82 -32.13 7.96
CA PRO A 201 5.26 -33.32 7.29
C PRO A 201 4.85 -33.11 5.83
N GLY A 202 4.45 -31.89 5.46
CA GLY A 202 4.00 -31.53 4.12
C GLY A 202 5.12 -31.14 3.15
N GLY A 203 6.37 -31.03 3.62
CA GLY A 203 7.47 -30.52 2.82
C GLY A 203 7.22 -29.11 2.28
N TRP A 204 7.80 -28.80 1.13
CA TRP A 204 7.57 -27.55 0.39
C TRP A 204 6.30 -27.57 -0.49
N SER A 205 5.29 -28.36 -0.14
CA SER A 205 4.00 -28.40 -0.86
C SER A 205 2.94 -27.61 -0.09
N LEU A 206 2.39 -26.55 -0.71
CA LEU A 206 1.27 -25.79 -0.14
C LEU A 206 -0.05 -26.59 -0.12
N ASP A 207 -0.19 -27.56 -1.03
CA ASP A 207 -1.35 -28.45 -1.05
C ASP A 207 -1.33 -29.39 0.16
N ASN A 208 -0.14 -29.89 0.51
CA ASN A 208 0.09 -30.80 1.65
C ASN A 208 0.47 -30.07 2.95
N ALA A 209 0.40 -28.74 2.98
CA ALA A 209 0.79 -27.94 4.13
C ALA A 209 -0.10 -28.26 5.35
N VAL A 210 0.51 -28.32 6.54
CA VAL A 210 -0.21 -28.66 7.77
C VAL A 210 -0.75 -27.39 8.43
N GLU A 211 -2.06 -27.33 8.63
CA GLU A 211 -2.73 -26.19 9.28
C GLU A 211 -2.35 -26.12 10.77
N LEU A 212 -2.01 -24.93 11.25
CA LEU A 212 -1.81 -24.67 12.67
C LEU A 212 -3.16 -24.56 13.38
N VAL A 213 -3.19 -24.96 14.65
CA VAL A 213 -4.37 -24.84 15.50
C VAL A 213 -4.40 -23.44 16.13
N VAL A 214 -5.44 -22.67 15.83
CA VAL A 214 -5.70 -21.39 16.50
C VAL A 214 -6.14 -21.61 17.95
N SER A 215 -5.65 -20.78 18.87
CA SER A 215 -6.08 -20.83 20.27
C SER A 215 -7.55 -20.39 20.39
N PRO A 216 -8.40 -21.13 21.13
CA PRO A 216 -9.80 -20.77 21.32
C PRO A 216 -10.00 -19.54 22.23
N THR A 217 -8.97 -19.15 22.99
CA THR A 217 -9.01 -18.02 23.93
C THR A 217 -8.18 -16.82 23.49
N ASP A 218 -7.32 -16.98 22.48
CA ASP A 218 -6.54 -15.91 21.88
C ASP A 218 -6.44 -16.10 20.36
N PRO A 219 -7.24 -15.38 19.57
CA PRO A 219 -7.31 -15.58 18.12
C PRO A 219 -6.03 -15.15 17.38
N PHE A 220 -5.06 -14.53 18.07
CA PHE A 220 -3.76 -14.20 17.51
C PHE A 220 -2.71 -15.30 17.70
N THR A 221 -3.00 -16.31 18.53
CA THR A 221 -2.06 -17.38 18.87
C THR A 221 -2.36 -18.65 18.07
N PHE A 222 -1.37 -19.13 17.34
CA PHE A 222 -1.41 -20.34 16.52
C PHE A 222 -0.38 -21.35 17.03
N THR A 223 -0.75 -22.63 17.02
CA THR A 223 0.10 -23.70 17.52
C THR A 223 0.26 -24.84 16.54
N TYR A 224 1.45 -25.41 16.50
CA TYR A 224 1.71 -26.72 15.91
C TYR A 224 2.28 -27.61 17.01
N THR A 225 1.79 -28.84 17.13
CA THR A 225 2.40 -29.88 17.96
C THR A 225 2.53 -31.14 17.14
N GLY A 226 3.74 -31.64 16.95
CA GLY A 226 3.97 -32.81 16.12
C GLY A 226 5.44 -33.07 15.82
N ALA A 227 5.67 -34.11 15.04
CA ALA A 227 7.00 -34.51 14.61
C ALA A 227 7.54 -33.55 13.55
N LEU A 228 8.76 -33.03 13.77
CA LEU A 228 9.56 -32.35 12.76
C LEU A 228 10.83 -33.15 12.48
N THR A 229 11.24 -33.16 11.22
CA THR A 229 12.53 -33.70 10.76
C THR A 229 13.60 -32.62 10.77
N ALA A 230 14.86 -33.02 10.59
CA ALA A 230 15.90 -32.03 10.32
C ALA A 230 15.62 -31.36 8.97
N GLY A 231 15.69 -30.03 8.92
CA GLY A 231 15.31 -29.25 7.75
C GLY A 231 14.86 -27.84 8.10
N GLU A 232 14.38 -27.10 7.11
CA GLU A 232 13.86 -25.75 7.26
C GLU A 232 12.33 -25.71 7.35
N PHE A 233 11.79 -24.63 7.91
CA PHE A 233 10.37 -24.33 7.79
C PHE A 233 10.06 -22.82 7.85
N LYS A 234 8.87 -22.46 7.36
CA LYS A 234 8.22 -21.15 7.53
C LYS A 234 6.70 -21.32 7.61
N ILE A 235 5.98 -20.27 8.00
CA ILE A 235 4.53 -20.33 8.19
C ILE A 235 3.81 -19.53 7.11
N ALA A 236 3.07 -20.21 6.25
CA ALA A 236 2.30 -19.63 5.15
C ALA A 236 1.03 -18.95 5.66
N THR A 237 0.68 -17.80 5.08
CA THR A 237 -0.59 -17.12 5.38
C THR A 237 -1.73 -17.47 4.42
N GLU A 238 -1.38 -18.10 3.30
CA GLU A 238 -2.29 -18.55 2.25
C GLU A 238 -1.59 -19.65 1.44
N LYS A 239 -2.36 -20.41 0.64
CA LYS A 239 -1.80 -21.42 -0.28
C LYS A 239 -1.26 -20.79 -1.57
N ASN A 240 -0.39 -19.78 -1.42
CA ASN A 240 0.26 -19.07 -2.52
C ASN A 240 1.70 -18.68 -2.14
N PHE A 241 2.69 -19.09 -2.93
CA PHE A 241 4.10 -18.75 -2.70
C PHE A 241 4.43 -17.26 -2.90
N GLY A 242 3.64 -16.53 -3.70
CA GLY A 242 3.76 -15.08 -3.83
C GLY A 242 3.21 -14.32 -2.62
N GLY A 243 2.48 -15.00 -1.73
CA GLY A 243 1.93 -14.44 -0.51
C GLY A 243 2.98 -14.12 0.55
N LYS A 244 2.53 -13.48 1.63
CA LYS A 244 3.38 -13.26 2.80
C LYS A 244 3.48 -14.54 3.63
N PHE A 245 4.54 -14.63 4.42
CA PHE A 245 4.80 -15.69 5.37
C PHE A 245 5.23 -15.08 6.69
N TYR A 246 4.87 -15.73 7.80
CA TYR A 246 5.58 -15.49 9.06
C TYR A 246 6.93 -16.21 9.01
N ARG A 247 7.99 -15.45 9.22
CA ARG A 247 9.39 -15.85 9.08
C ARG A 247 10.21 -15.29 10.24
N PRO A 248 11.38 -15.86 10.58
CA PRO A 248 12.29 -15.21 11.52
C PRO A 248 12.90 -13.93 10.92
N THR A 249 13.38 -13.04 11.78
CA THR A 249 14.00 -11.77 11.34
C THR A 249 15.40 -11.97 10.73
N THR A 250 16.11 -13.04 11.09
CA THR A 250 17.35 -13.50 10.46
C THR A 250 17.18 -14.92 9.93
N ASN A 251 18.00 -15.37 8.98
CA ASN A 251 17.95 -16.76 8.52
C ASN A 251 18.58 -17.68 9.56
N HIS A 252 17.90 -18.80 9.85
CA HIS A 252 18.34 -19.83 10.80
C HIS A 252 18.73 -19.26 12.18
N PRO A 253 17.85 -18.50 12.85
CA PRO A 253 18.16 -18.06 14.20
C PRO A 253 18.20 -19.25 15.16
N GLU A 254 18.78 -19.02 16.34
CA GLU A 254 18.58 -19.93 17.47
C GLU A 254 17.08 -20.14 17.73
N LEU A 255 16.65 -21.36 18.05
CA LEU A 255 15.22 -21.67 18.27
C LEU A 255 14.60 -20.91 19.45
N THR A 256 15.44 -20.30 20.31
CA THR A 256 15.04 -19.42 21.41
C THR A 256 14.81 -17.97 20.99
N ASP A 257 15.21 -17.56 19.78
CA ASP A 257 14.93 -16.22 19.26
C ASP A 257 13.43 -16.09 18.97
N PRO A 258 12.72 -15.19 19.69
CA PRO A 258 11.29 -15.09 19.53
C PRO A 258 10.91 -14.28 18.28
N LEU A 259 11.81 -13.54 17.65
CA LEU A 259 11.44 -12.48 16.72
C LEU A 259 10.89 -13.01 15.39
N VAL A 260 9.67 -12.57 15.06
CA VAL A 260 8.98 -12.89 13.81
C VAL A 260 8.81 -11.63 12.97
N GLN A 261 8.80 -11.80 11.66
CA GLN A 261 8.35 -10.80 10.69
C GLN A 261 7.31 -11.40 9.74
N LEU A 262 6.47 -10.55 9.16
CA LEU A 262 5.54 -10.91 8.10
C LEU A 262 6.04 -10.32 6.77
N SER A 263 6.62 -11.14 5.90
CA SER A 263 7.25 -10.70 4.66
C SER A 263 7.02 -11.66 3.49
N ALA A 264 7.25 -11.19 2.27
CA ALA A 264 7.20 -11.94 1.02
C ALA A 264 8.48 -11.70 0.21
N GLY A 265 8.80 -12.59 -0.73
CA GLY A 265 10.01 -12.47 -1.55
C GLY A 265 11.30 -12.58 -0.73
N ASP A 266 12.35 -11.89 -1.17
CA ASP A 266 13.66 -11.88 -0.53
C ASP A 266 13.81 -10.74 0.50
N PRO A 267 14.56 -10.97 1.60
CA PRO A 267 15.23 -12.22 1.93
C PRO A 267 14.25 -13.31 2.45
N ASP A 268 14.38 -14.54 1.95
CA ASP A 268 13.52 -15.67 2.31
C ASP A 268 14.00 -16.41 3.57
N HIS A 269 13.99 -15.73 4.71
CA HIS A 269 14.42 -16.30 5.99
C HIS A 269 13.54 -17.46 6.47
N LYS A 270 14.16 -18.47 7.06
CA LYS A 270 13.52 -19.70 7.57
C LYS A 270 14.06 -20.06 8.94
N TRP A 271 13.26 -20.77 9.73
CA TRP A 271 13.76 -21.50 10.89
C TRP A 271 14.39 -22.82 10.43
N GLN A 272 15.31 -23.36 11.21
CA GLN A 272 15.93 -24.65 10.93
C GLN A 272 15.85 -25.57 12.14
N ILE A 273 15.28 -26.76 11.95
CA ILE A 273 15.35 -27.87 12.91
C ILE A 273 16.61 -28.66 12.59
N THR A 274 17.52 -28.80 13.57
CA THR A 274 18.78 -29.55 13.39
C THR A 274 18.66 -31.00 13.84
N SER A 275 17.74 -31.29 14.77
CA SER A 275 17.50 -32.63 15.32
C SER A 275 16.04 -33.01 15.22
N ALA A 276 15.74 -34.13 14.56
CA ALA A 276 14.38 -34.63 14.48
C ALA A 276 13.79 -34.92 15.87
N GLY A 277 12.48 -34.71 16.02
CA GLY A 277 11.77 -34.92 17.27
C GLY A 277 10.37 -34.33 17.26
N ASN A 278 9.66 -34.48 18.37
CA ASN A 278 8.38 -33.80 18.56
C ASN A 278 8.64 -32.37 19.06
N TYR A 279 7.95 -31.40 18.47
CA TYR A 279 8.07 -29.99 18.82
C TYR A 279 6.68 -29.39 19.04
N LYS A 280 6.63 -28.40 19.93
CA LYS A 280 5.53 -27.46 20.06
C LYS A 280 6.01 -26.09 19.57
N LEU A 281 5.32 -25.57 18.57
CA LEU A 281 5.48 -24.21 18.07
C LEU A 281 4.29 -23.37 18.55
N THR A 282 4.56 -22.14 19.00
CA THR A 282 3.53 -21.17 19.39
C THR A 282 3.85 -19.82 18.76
N LEU A 283 3.10 -19.46 17.72
CA LEU A 283 3.20 -18.20 17.00
C LEU A 283 2.12 -17.24 17.51
N ASN A 284 2.52 -16.08 18.02
CA ASN A 284 1.60 -14.97 18.30
C ASN A 284 1.74 -13.91 17.21
N THR A 285 0.67 -13.73 16.43
CA THR A 285 0.64 -12.83 15.27
C THR A 285 0.47 -11.36 15.61
N LYS A 286 -0.02 -11.05 16.83
CA LYS A 286 -0.15 -9.67 17.33
C LYS A 286 1.19 -9.12 17.81
N ASN A 287 1.91 -9.92 18.57
CA ASN A 287 3.19 -9.55 19.16
C ASN A 287 4.38 -9.89 18.24
N LEU A 288 4.12 -10.59 17.14
CA LEU A 288 5.14 -11.10 16.21
C LEU A 288 6.23 -11.89 16.95
N THR A 289 5.79 -12.87 17.74
CA THR A 289 6.68 -13.75 18.50
C THR A 289 6.45 -15.23 18.20
N MET A 290 7.52 -16.02 18.18
CA MET A 290 7.48 -17.48 18.04
C MET A 290 8.16 -18.14 19.24
N THR A 291 7.62 -19.25 19.73
CA THR A 291 8.29 -20.13 20.68
C THR A 291 8.36 -21.53 20.08
N ILE A 292 9.55 -22.14 20.08
CA ILE A 292 9.80 -23.48 19.53
C ILE A 292 10.43 -24.34 20.63
N VAL A 293 9.68 -25.34 21.11
CA VAL A 293 10.09 -26.18 22.24
C VAL A 293 10.04 -27.65 21.85
N ARG A 294 11.16 -28.35 21.95
CA ARG A 294 11.21 -29.81 21.84
C ARG A 294 10.45 -30.44 23.00
N GLN A 295 9.59 -31.41 22.71
CA GLN A 295 8.78 -32.16 23.68
C GLN A 295 9.50 -33.42 24.18
#